data_AF-A0A1B6ISF5-F1
#
_entry.id   AF-A0A1B6ISF5-F1
#
_cell.length_a   1.000
_cell.length_b   1.000
_cell.length_c   1.000
_cell.angle_alpha   90.00
_cell.angle_beta   90.00
_cell.angle_gamma   90.00
#
_symmetry.space_group_name_H-M   'P 1'
#
loop_
_entity.id
_entity.type
_entity.pdbx_description
1 polymer ?
#
loop_
_entity_poly.entity_id
_entity_poly.type
_entity_poly.pdbx_seq_one_letter_code
_entity_poly.pdbx_strand_id
1 'polypeptide(L)'
;GQASVLAKYASIYALSILLGELQSFLICKAGQTGNRLANRNTYSHFIKLHPEDLKKHGKGEIQNTISRKAQAVQDIIDVFTLNFVPTLLTILFVSYTVLFRIGFASMMMINIAIAVYAFVTVKITKKRNAMRVKINSTSNTASNIQVDGLLNHEAVHI
;
A
#
# COMPACT_ATOMS: atom_id res chain seq x y z
N GLY A 1 -7.13 -13.32 -44.23
CA GLY A 1 -5.71 -13.05 -44.48
C GLY A 1 -5.00 -12.74 -43.19
N GLN A 2 -3.82 -13.32 -42.95
CA GLN A 2 -3.04 -13.17 -41.71
C GLN A 2 -2.77 -11.69 -41.34
N ALA A 3 -2.63 -10.81 -42.35
CA ALA A 3 -2.52 -9.36 -42.16
C ALA A 3 -3.73 -8.71 -41.46
N SER A 4 -4.95 -9.22 -41.69
CA SER A 4 -6.16 -8.69 -41.02
C SER A 4 -6.21 -9.06 -39.54
N VAL A 5 -5.67 -10.24 -39.17
CA VAL A 5 -5.59 -10.68 -37.77
C VAL A 5 -4.55 -9.85 -37.02
N LEU A 6 -3.38 -9.62 -37.64
CA LEU A 6 -2.33 -8.77 -37.07
C LEU A 6 -2.81 -7.32 -36.87
N ALA A 7 -3.51 -6.75 -37.86
CA ALA A 7 -4.07 -5.41 -37.75
C ALA A 7 -5.11 -5.29 -36.61
N LYS A 8 -5.98 -6.29 -36.44
CA LYS A 8 -6.95 -6.33 -35.32
C LYS A 8 -6.26 -6.47 -33.97
N TYR A 9 -5.23 -7.31 -33.87
CA TYR A 9 -4.50 -7.49 -32.62
C TYR A 9 -3.76 -6.21 -32.23
N ALA A 10 -3.11 -5.55 -33.20
CA ALA A 10 -2.41 -4.29 -33.00
C ALA A 10 -3.36 -3.16 -32.58
N SER A 11 -4.55 -3.06 -33.19
CA SER A 11 -5.54 -2.03 -32.82
C SER A 11 -6.10 -2.26 -31.42
N ILE A 12 -6.42 -3.51 -31.05
CA ILE A 12 -6.87 -3.85 -29.70
C ILE A 12 -5.76 -3.55 -28.68
N TYR A 13 -4.51 -3.87 -28.99
CA TYR A 13 -3.38 -3.62 -28.09
C TYR A 13 -3.14 -2.11 -27.90
N ALA A 14 -3.17 -1.33 -28.98
CA ALA A 14 -3.06 0.13 -28.91
C ALA A 14 -4.21 0.74 -28.09
N LEU A 15 -5.45 0.28 -28.31
CA LEU A 15 -6.60 0.72 -27.53
C LEU A 15 -6.48 0.34 -26.04
N SER A 16 -5.97 -0.86 -25.75
CA SER A 16 -5.74 -1.31 -24.38
C SER A 16 -4.71 -0.43 -23.65
N ILE A 17 -3.63 -0.02 -24.34
CA ILE A 17 -2.63 0.89 -23.78
C ILE A 17 -3.26 2.25 -23.50
N LEU A 18 -3.98 2.82 -24.46
CA LEU A 18 -4.64 4.12 -24.32
C LEU A 18 -5.65 4.15 -23.17
N LEU A 19 -6.45 3.08 -23.03
CA LEU A 19 -7.40 2.95 -21.92
C LEU A 19 -6.68 2.79 -20.58
N GLY A 20 -5.54 2.08 -20.54
CA GLY A 20 -4.71 1.97 -19.34
C GLY A 20 -4.11 3.30 -18.90
N GLU A 21 -3.63 4.10 -19.84
CA GLU A 21 -3.14 5.46 -19.57
C GLU A 21 -4.25 6.39 -19.09
N LEU A 22 -5.43 6.34 -19.73
CA LEU A 22 -6.59 7.13 -19.33
C LEU A 22 -7.08 6.75 -17.92
N GLN A 23 -7.12 5.45 -17.62
CA GLN A 23 -7.43 4.95 -16.28
C GLN A 23 -6.42 5.49 -15.25
N SER A 24 -5.13 5.40 -15.55
CA SER A 24 -4.06 5.88 -14.67
C SER A 24 -4.18 7.38 -14.42
N PHE A 25 -4.51 8.16 -15.45
CA PHE A 25 -4.74 9.59 -15.36
C PHE A 25 -5.97 9.95 -14.50
N LEU A 26 -7.10 9.26 -14.71
CA LEU A 26 -8.32 9.47 -13.92
C LEU A 26 -8.12 9.12 -12.43
N ILE A 27 -7.35 8.07 -12.15
CA ILE A 27 -7.09 7.62 -10.78
C ILE A 27 -6.09 8.55 -10.06
N CYS A 28 -5.10 9.12 -10.76
CA CYS A 28 -4.20 10.11 -10.18
C CYS A 28 -4.97 11.27 -9.52
N LYS A 29 -6.06 11.73 -10.15
CA LYS A 29 -6.96 12.75 -9.61
C LYS A 29 -7.73 12.29 -8.36
N ALA A 30 -8.14 11.02 -8.33
CA ALA A 30 -8.81 10.41 -7.17
C ALA A 30 -7.85 10.23 -5.98
N GLY A 31 -6.61 9.76 -6.22
CA GLY A 31 -5.56 9.62 -5.21
C GLY A 31 -5.20 10.94 -4.55
N GLN A 32 -5.01 12.00 -5.34
CA GLN A 32 -4.79 13.36 -4.82
C GLN A 32 -5.96 13.89 -3.97
N THR A 33 -7.20 13.59 -4.37
CA THR A 33 -8.39 13.98 -3.60
C THR A 33 -8.48 13.22 -2.27
N GLY A 34 -8.15 11.93 -2.28
CA GLY A 34 -8.04 11.10 -1.08
C GLY A 34 -6.99 11.62 -0.11
N ASN A 35 -5.80 11.97 -0.60
CA ASN A 35 -4.75 12.59 0.21
C ASN A 35 -5.17 13.92 0.84
N ARG A 36 -5.84 14.78 0.05
CA ARG A 36 -6.33 16.07 0.54
C ARG A 36 -7.38 15.90 1.66
N LEU A 37 -8.26 14.92 1.54
CA LEU A 37 -9.29 14.63 2.53
C LEU A 37 -8.69 14.01 3.81
N ALA A 38 -7.73 13.08 3.66
CA ALA A 38 -7.02 12.45 4.76
C ALA A 38 -6.18 13.46 5.57
N ASN A 39 -5.46 14.35 4.89
CA ASN A 39 -4.73 15.46 5.50
C ASN A 39 -5.67 16.39 6.28
N ARG A 40 -6.80 16.78 5.69
CA ARG A 40 -7.78 17.65 6.34
C ARG A 40 -8.40 17.02 7.59
N ASN A 41 -8.75 15.73 7.53
CA ASN A 41 -9.34 15.02 8.66
C ASN A 41 -8.32 14.81 9.79
N THR A 42 -7.08 14.46 9.45
CA THR A 42 -5.99 14.30 10.42
C THR A 42 -5.64 15.63 11.09
N TYR A 43 -5.54 16.72 10.31
CA TYR A 43 -5.30 18.07 10.84
C TYR A 43 -6.42 18.52 11.78
N SER A 44 -7.68 18.27 11.43
CA SER A 44 -8.82 18.57 12.30
C SER A 44 -8.81 17.75 13.59
N HIS A 45 -8.38 16.49 13.53
CA HIS A 45 -8.27 15.63 14.71
C HIS A 45 -7.14 16.07 15.65
N PHE A 46 -5.98 16.46 15.11
CA PHE A 46 -4.86 16.96 15.91
C PHE A 46 -5.13 18.33 16.55
N ILE A 47 -5.85 19.22 15.88
CA ILE A 47 -6.26 20.52 16.47
C ILE A 47 -7.26 20.35 17.63
N LYS A 48 -8.00 19.24 17.65
CA LYS A 48 -8.93 18.90 18.74
C LYS A 48 -8.26 18.16 19.90
N LEU A 49 -6.97 17.82 19.79
CA LEU A 49 -6.23 17.12 20.83
C LEU A 49 -5.78 18.09 21.93
N HIS A 50 -5.99 17.71 23.18
CA HIS A 50 -5.79 18.57 24.35
C HIS A 50 -4.32 19.09 24.48
N PRO A 51 -4.13 20.33 24.96
CA PRO A 51 -2.83 21.00 25.00
C PRO A 51 -1.77 20.37 25.94
N GLU A 52 -2.12 19.38 26.76
CA GLU A 52 -1.20 18.73 27.69
C GLU A 52 -0.31 17.66 27.01
N ASP A 53 -0.79 17.00 25.95
CA ASP A 53 -0.03 15.99 25.20
C ASP A 53 0.95 16.60 24.18
N LEU A 54 0.71 17.86 23.77
CA LEU A 54 1.56 18.61 22.85
C LEU A 54 2.92 19.03 23.45
N LYS A 55 3.07 18.93 24.77
CA LYS A 55 4.29 19.38 25.50
C LYS A 55 5.36 18.29 25.63
N LYS A 56 5.02 17.01 25.40
CA LYS A 56 5.95 15.87 25.53
C LYS A 56 6.69 15.51 24.23
N HIS A 57 6.19 15.94 23.08
CA HIS A 57 6.77 15.67 21.77
C HIS A 57 7.13 17.00 21.08
N GLY A 58 8.32 17.08 20.49
CA GLY A 58 8.74 18.30 19.78
C GLY A 58 7.77 18.65 18.66
N LYS A 59 7.41 19.92 18.50
CA LYS A 59 6.45 20.40 17.48
C LYS A 59 6.76 19.89 16.06
N GLY A 60 8.03 19.63 15.74
CA GLY A 60 8.46 19.02 14.47
C GLY A 60 8.23 17.51 14.36
N GLU A 61 8.32 16.76 15.46
CA GLU A 61 8.08 15.30 15.49
C GLU A 61 6.59 14.97 15.28
N ILE A 62 5.71 15.80 15.84
CA ILE A 62 4.26 15.71 15.64
C ILE A 62 3.92 16.01 14.17
N GLN A 63 4.48 17.07 13.59
CA GLN A 63 4.27 17.42 12.16
C GLN A 63 4.73 16.30 11.22
N ASN A 64 5.91 15.70 11.48
CA ASN A 64 6.40 14.58 10.68
C ASN A 64 5.53 13.33 10.81
N THR A 65 5.01 13.06 12.01
CA THR A 65 4.10 11.93 12.23
C THR A 65 2.78 12.11 11.48
N ILE A 66 2.22 13.32 11.48
CA ILE A 66 1.00 13.66 10.72
C ILE A 66 1.26 13.46 9.21
N SER A 67 2.36 14.02 8.69
CA SER A 67 2.72 13.92 7.27
C SER A 67 2.88 12.45 6.83
N ARG A 68 3.60 11.64 7.62
CA ARG A 68 3.77 10.20 7.35
C ARG A 68 2.45 9.43 7.40
N LYS A 69 1.57 9.74 8.37
CA LYS A 69 0.25 9.10 8.47
C LYS A 69 -0.66 9.47 7.30
N ALA A 70 -0.66 10.72 6.87
CA ALA A 70 -1.40 11.16 5.70
C ALA A 70 -0.90 10.49 4.41
N GLN A 71 0.42 10.41 4.24
CA GLN A 71 1.02 9.70 3.11
C GLN A 71 0.62 8.22 3.10
N ALA A 72 0.63 7.54 4.25
CA ALA A 72 0.21 6.15 4.34
C ALA A 72 -1.26 5.94 3.93
N VAL A 73 -2.16 6.88 4.25
CA VAL A 73 -3.56 6.81 3.81
C VAL A 73 -3.67 6.98 2.29
N GLN A 74 -2.90 7.90 1.71
CA GLN A 74 -2.84 8.06 0.26
C GLN A 74 -2.36 6.76 -0.41
N ASP A 75 -1.25 6.19 0.07
CA ASP A 75 -0.66 4.98 -0.49
C ASP A 75 -1.67 3.81 -0.47
N ILE A 76 -2.49 3.69 0.58
CA ILE A 76 -3.54 2.65 0.67
C ILE A 76 -4.65 2.88 -0.36
N ILE A 77 -5.11 4.13 -0.53
CA ILE A 77 -6.14 4.47 -1.53
C ILE A 77 -5.64 4.16 -2.94
N ASP A 78 -4.39 4.50 -3.22
CA ASP A 78 -3.75 4.25 -4.51
C ASP A 78 -3.63 2.75 -4.77
N VAL A 79 -3.12 1.96 -3.81
CA VAL A 79 -3.02 0.49 -3.95
C VAL A 79 -4.41 -0.15 -4.13
N PHE A 80 -5.40 0.28 -3.35
CA PHE A 80 -6.75 -0.27 -3.43
C PHE A 80 -7.39 0.01 -4.79
N THR A 81 -7.26 1.24 -5.28
CA THR A 81 -7.92 1.67 -6.52
C THR A 81 -7.18 1.18 -7.77
N LEU A 82 -5.84 1.20 -7.76
CA LEU A 82 -5.01 0.83 -8.92
C LEU A 82 -4.81 -0.68 -9.06
N ASN A 83 -4.75 -1.42 -7.96
CA ASN A 83 -4.43 -2.84 -8.00
C ASN A 83 -5.60 -3.69 -7.51
N PHE A 84 -6.17 -3.38 -6.36
CA PHE A 84 -7.14 -4.29 -5.73
C PHE A 84 -8.47 -4.35 -6.49
N VAL A 85 -9.09 -3.21 -6.77
CA VAL A 85 -10.36 -3.11 -7.51
C VAL A 85 -10.29 -3.76 -8.91
N PRO A 86 -9.34 -3.39 -9.80
CA PRO A 86 -9.27 -3.99 -11.13
C PRO A 86 -8.94 -5.48 -11.07
N THR A 87 -8.05 -5.91 -10.17
CA THR A 87 -7.73 -7.34 -10.00
C THR A 87 -8.97 -8.15 -9.60
N LEU A 88 -9.80 -7.62 -8.69
CA LEU A 88 -11.02 -8.29 -8.25
C LEU A 88 -12.02 -8.44 -9.40
N LEU A 89 -12.17 -7.39 -10.21
CA LEU A 89 -13.02 -7.38 -11.38
C LEU A 89 -12.50 -8.36 -12.45
N THR A 90 -11.19 -8.40 -12.70
CA THR A 90 -10.56 -9.39 -13.59
C THR A 90 -10.83 -10.83 -13.12
N ILE A 91 -10.67 -11.13 -11.83
CA ILE A 91 -10.93 -12.47 -11.29
C ILE A 91 -12.40 -12.88 -11.49
N LEU A 92 -13.34 -11.96 -11.29
CA LEU A 92 -14.76 -12.20 -11.55
C LEU A 92 -15.03 -12.48 -13.04
N PHE A 93 -14.52 -11.64 -13.94
CA PHE A 93 -14.68 -11.81 -15.38
C PHE A 93 -14.06 -13.11 -15.90
N VAL A 94 -12.87 -13.48 -15.40
CA VAL A 94 -12.19 -14.74 -15.74
C VAL A 94 -13.01 -15.92 -15.23
N SER A 95 -13.46 -15.87 -13.97
CA SER A 95 -14.28 -16.94 -13.39
C SER A 95 -15.59 -17.14 -14.15
N TYR A 96 -16.26 -16.04 -14.51
CA TYR A 96 -17.46 -16.06 -15.35
C TYR A 96 -17.17 -16.69 -16.72
N THR A 97 -16.15 -16.20 -17.44
CA THR A 97 -15.82 -16.69 -18.79
C THR A 97 -15.45 -18.18 -18.81
N VAL A 98 -14.70 -18.64 -17.81
CA VAL A 98 -14.30 -20.05 -17.69
C VAL A 98 -15.50 -20.95 -17.42
N LEU A 99 -16.46 -20.50 -16.60
CA LEU A 99 -17.70 -21.23 -16.33
C LEU A 99 -18.47 -21.53 -17.62
N PHE A 100 -18.62 -20.54 -18.50
CA PHE A 100 -19.37 -20.70 -19.76
C PHE A 100 -18.60 -21.46 -20.85
N ARG A 101 -17.26 -21.37 -20.90
CA ARG A 101 -16.47 -22.00 -21.99
C ARG A 101 -15.96 -23.40 -21.68
N ILE A 102 -15.46 -23.63 -20.47
CA ILE A 102 -14.67 -24.83 -20.13
C ILE A 102 -15.43 -25.71 -19.13
N GLY A 103 -16.25 -25.08 -18.27
CA GLY A 103 -17.08 -25.77 -17.29
C GLY A 103 -16.62 -25.54 -15.85
N PHE A 104 -17.40 -26.09 -14.91
CA PHE A 104 -17.30 -25.77 -13.48
C PHE A 104 -15.99 -26.24 -12.83
N ALA A 105 -15.47 -27.41 -13.21
CA ALA A 105 -14.26 -27.98 -12.61
C ALA A 105 -13.02 -27.07 -12.78
N SER A 106 -12.85 -26.48 -13.96
CA SER A 106 -11.72 -25.57 -14.24
C SER A 106 -11.85 -24.24 -13.51
N MET A 107 -13.07 -23.70 -13.37
CA MET A 107 -13.32 -22.48 -12.59
C MET A 107 -12.96 -22.68 -11.12
N MET A 108 -13.31 -23.85 -10.55
CA MET A 108 -13.00 -24.17 -9.16
C MET A 108 -11.50 -24.29 -8.92
N MET A 109 -10.76 -24.93 -9.84
CA MET A 109 -9.30 -25.06 -9.76
C MET A 109 -8.59 -23.69 -9.77
N ILE A 110 -9.01 -22.76 -10.63
CA ILE A 110 -8.46 -21.40 -10.68
C ILE A 110 -8.72 -20.64 -9.38
N ASN A 111 -9.97 -20.70 -8.87
CA ASN A 111 -10.33 -20.02 -7.62
C ASN A 111 -9.55 -20.58 -6.43
N ILE A 112 -9.36 -21.90 -6.36
CA ILE A 112 -8.52 -22.54 -5.33
C ILE A 112 -7.07 -22.06 -5.44
N ALA A 113 -6.50 -22.01 -6.64
CA ALA A 113 -5.13 -21.53 -6.85
C ALA A 113 -4.96 -20.08 -6.36
N ILE A 114 -5.92 -19.19 -6.68
CA ILE A 114 -5.93 -17.80 -6.20
C ILE A 114 -6.02 -17.74 -4.68
N ALA A 115 -6.91 -18.53 -4.07
CA ALA A 115 -7.08 -18.56 -2.61
C ALA A 115 -5.82 -19.04 -1.89
N VAL A 116 -5.17 -20.10 -2.39
CA VAL A 116 -3.91 -20.61 -1.84
C VAL A 116 -2.80 -19.57 -1.98
N TYR A 117 -2.67 -18.94 -3.16
CA TYR A 117 -1.69 -17.87 -3.38
C TYR A 117 -1.88 -16.71 -2.40
N ALA A 118 -3.12 -16.24 -2.21
CA ALA A 118 -3.43 -15.16 -1.29
C ALA A 118 -3.09 -15.53 0.17
N PHE A 119 -3.48 -16.74 0.61
CA PHE A 119 -3.21 -17.21 1.97
C PHE A 119 -1.71 -17.30 2.27
N VAL A 120 -0.94 -17.92 1.36
CA VAL A 120 0.51 -18.06 1.50
C VAL A 120 1.18 -16.69 1.51
N THR A 121 0.78 -15.79 0.60
CA THR A 121 1.30 -14.42 0.52
C THR A 121 1.09 -13.64 1.81
N VAL A 122 -0.11 -13.70 2.40
CA VAL A 122 -0.43 -13.01 3.66
C VAL A 122 0.37 -13.60 4.82
N LYS A 123 0.49 -14.92 4.91
CA LYS A 123 1.24 -15.60 5.97
C LYS A 123 2.71 -15.21 5.96
N ILE A 124 3.34 -15.22 4.79
CA ILE A 124 4.74 -14.82 4.62
C ILE A 124 4.91 -13.33 4.94
N THR A 125 4.01 -12.48 4.45
CA THR A 125 4.06 -11.02 4.66
C THR A 125 3.95 -10.66 6.15
N LYS A 126 3.03 -11.31 6.89
CA LYS A 126 2.88 -11.10 8.34
C LYS A 126 4.15 -11.45 9.10
N LYS A 127 4.76 -12.61 8.81
CA LYS A 127 6.02 -13.03 9.44
C LYS A 127 7.16 -12.04 9.15
N ARG A 128 7.27 -11.59 7.90
CA ARG A 128 8.28 -10.61 7.48
C ARG A 128 8.10 -9.26 8.19
N ASN A 129 6.86 -8.78 8.34
CA ASN A 129 6.59 -7.51 9.02
C ASN A 129 6.94 -7.58 10.51
N ALA A 130 6.59 -8.68 11.19
CA ALA A 130 6.94 -8.89 12.59
C ALA A 130 8.46 -8.85 12.84
N MET A 131 9.26 -9.43 11.93
CA MET A 131 10.72 -9.37 12.03
C MET A 131 11.26 -7.94 11.89
N ARG A 132 10.71 -7.14 10.96
CA ARG A 132 11.12 -5.74 10.79
C ARG A 132 10.84 -4.89 12.02
N VAL A 133 9.68 -5.10 12.65
CA VAL A 133 9.34 -4.41 13.91
C VAL A 133 10.32 -4.79 15.02
N LYS A 134 10.65 -6.08 15.15
CA LYS A 134 11.62 -6.55 16.15
C LYS A 134 13.01 -5.93 15.93
N ILE A 135 13.50 -5.91 14.70
CA ILE A 135 14.79 -5.31 14.36
C ILE A 135 14.82 -3.81 14.71
N ASN A 136 13.77 -3.06 14.35
CA ASN A 136 13.69 -1.63 14.65
C ASN A 136 13.70 -1.36 16.17
N SER A 137 12.98 -2.18 16.95
CA SER A 137 12.98 -2.04 18.42
C SER A 137 14.36 -2.30 19.03
N THR A 138 15.08 -3.32 18.54
CA THR A 138 16.42 -3.66 19.03
C THR A 138 17.44 -2.60 18.61
N SER A 139 17.32 -2.08 17.39
CA SER A 139 18.15 -0.97 16.91
C SER A 139 17.97 0.29 17.75
N ASN A 140 16.73 0.63 18.14
CA ASN A 140 16.48 1.78 19.01
C ASN A 140 17.13 1.62 20.39
N THR A 141 17.06 0.43 20.98
CA THR A 141 17.73 0.15 22.27
C THR A 141 19.25 0.27 22.15
N ALA A 142 19.85 -0.28 21.08
CA ALA A 142 21.29 -0.18 20.84
C ALA A 142 21.74 1.28 20.64
N SER A 143 20.99 2.08 19.88
CA SER A 143 21.26 3.51 19.72
C SER A 143 21.16 4.28 21.05
N ASN A 144 20.20 3.93 21.91
CA ASN A 144 20.07 4.57 23.22
C ASN A 144 21.28 4.27 24.12
N ILE A 145 21.73 3.01 24.15
CA ILE A 145 22.94 2.60 24.88
C ILE A 145 24.19 3.31 24.33
N GLN A 146 24.29 3.52 23.02
CA GLN A 146 25.41 4.23 22.41
C GLN A 146 25.43 5.71 22.81
N VAL A 147 24.26 6.36 22.84
CA VAL A 147 24.13 7.75 23.31
C VAL A 147 24.48 7.85 24.80
N ASP A 148 23.99 6.92 25.62
CA ASP A 148 24.34 6.86 27.04
C ASP A 148 25.84 6.64 27.25
N GLY A 149 26.49 5.80 26.44
CA GLY A 149 27.95 5.61 26.49
C GLY A 149 28.75 6.87 26.14
N LEU A 150 28.27 7.69 25.21
CA LEU A 150 28.87 8.98 24.88
C LEU A 150 28.68 10.00 26.01
N LEU A 151 27.50 10.05 26.62
CA LEU A 151 27.22 10.94 27.75
C LEU A 151 27.97 10.52 29.01
N ASN A 152 28.11 9.22 29.25
CA ASN A 152 28.77 8.68 30.44
C ASN A 152 30.30 8.67 30.33
N HIS A 153 30.86 8.97 29.15
CA HIS A 153 32.30 9.23 28.98
C HIS A 153 32.75 10.48 29.76
N GLU A 154 31.87 11.45 29.98
CA GLU A 154 32.16 12.62 30.83
C GLU A 154 32.26 12.25 32.33
N ALA A 155 31.58 11.20 32.79
CA ALA A 155 31.60 10.78 34.20
C ALA A 155 32.82 9.93 34.59
N VAL A 156 33.53 9.34 33.62
CA VAL A 156 34.72 8.50 33.85
C VAL A 156 36.01 9.32 33.88
N HIS A 157 35.98 10.55 33.38
CA HIS A 157 37.15 11.44 33.33
C HIS A 157 37.23 12.45 34.49
N ILE A 158 36.39 12.32 35.53
CA ILE A 158 36.42 13.12 36.77
C ILE A 158 36.90 12.25 37.93
#